data_AF-A0A7X7VZK8-F1
#
_entry.id   AF-A0A7X7VZK8-F1
#
_cell.length_a   1.000
_cell.length_b   1.000
_cell.length_c   1.000
_cell.angle_alpha   90.00
_cell.angle_beta   90.00
_cell.angle_gamma   90.00
#
_symmetry.space_group_name_H-M   'P 1'
#
loop_
_entity.id
_entity.type
_entity.pdbx_description
1 polymer ?
#
loop_
_entity_poly.entity_id
_entity_poly.type
_entity_poly.pdbx_seq_one_letter_code
_entity_poly.pdbx_strand_id
1 'polypeptide(L)'
;MKPIRNKTLNRNRSEALEKKRIPLRMCIGCHEMKPKKELIRIVRDKEGAISVDPTGKKSGRGAYICRNVECLRSARKGKKLERAFETQVDDAVYAALEEQMERNDG
;
A
#
# COMPACT_ATOMS: atom_id res chain seq x y z
N MET A 1 13.10 26.64 -58.24
CA MET A 1 11.75 26.03 -58.10
C MET A 1 11.32 26.12 -56.63
N LYS A 2 10.07 26.55 -56.43
CA LYS A 2 9.33 26.74 -55.17
C LYS A 2 9.05 25.37 -54.45
N PRO A 3 8.38 25.29 -53.28
CA PRO A 3 8.70 25.85 -51.96
C PRO A 3 8.35 24.85 -50.77
N ILE A 4 8.58 25.22 -49.49
CA ILE A 4 7.81 24.85 -48.24
C ILE A 4 7.75 23.33 -47.85
N ARG A 5 8.05 22.85 -46.62
CA ARG A 5 7.28 23.06 -45.38
C ARG A 5 7.99 22.48 -44.16
N ASN A 6 8.11 23.34 -43.13
CA ASN A 6 8.10 22.94 -41.73
C ASN A 6 6.93 21.99 -41.43
N LYS A 7 7.19 20.93 -40.67
CA LYS A 7 6.23 20.39 -39.70
C LYS A 7 7.02 20.09 -38.41
N THR A 8 7.19 21.09 -37.55
CA THR A 8 6.30 21.34 -36.39
C THR A 8 6.48 20.26 -35.32
N LEU A 9 7.08 20.67 -34.20
CA LEU A 9 6.88 20.07 -32.88
C LEU A 9 5.42 19.62 -32.73
N ASN A 10 5.17 18.35 -32.39
CA ASN A 10 4.00 18.07 -31.57
C ASN A 10 4.18 16.83 -30.68
N ARG A 11 4.72 17.16 -29.51
CA ARG A 11 4.44 16.62 -28.18
C ARG A 11 3.00 16.08 -28.05
N ASN A 12 2.83 14.76 -28.14
CA ASN A 12 1.66 14.07 -27.57
C ASN A 12 2.12 13.18 -26.40
N ARG A 13 2.53 13.84 -25.32
CA ARG A 13 2.66 13.25 -23.95
C ARG A 13 1.28 12.91 -23.35
N SER A 14 0.20 13.22 -24.08
CA SER A 14 -1.20 13.20 -23.69
C SER A 14 -1.90 11.86 -23.91
N GLU A 15 -1.37 10.94 -24.74
CA GLU A 15 -2.02 9.62 -25.00
C GLU A 15 -1.56 8.49 -24.07
N ALA A 16 -0.43 8.63 -23.35
CA ALA A 16 0.02 7.64 -22.36
C ALA A 16 -0.69 7.75 -20.99
N LEU A 17 -1.91 8.31 -20.97
CA LEU A 17 -2.82 8.37 -19.83
C LEU A 17 -3.97 7.36 -19.96
N GLU A 18 -3.89 6.42 -20.90
CA GLU A 18 -4.80 5.27 -20.98
C GLU A 18 -4.73 4.43 -19.70
N LYS A 19 -5.72 4.65 -18.82
CA LYS A 19 -6.12 3.82 -17.67
C LYS A 19 -4.99 2.94 -17.10
N LYS A 20 -4.08 3.54 -16.33
CA LYS A 20 -3.18 2.75 -15.46
C LYS A 20 -4.06 1.80 -14.64
N ARG A 21 -3.97 0.49 -14.92
CA ARG A 21 -4.70 -0.54 -14.17
C ARG A 21 -4.40 -0.31 -12.70
N ILE A 22 -5.44 -0.03 -11.91
CA ILE A 22 -5.27 0.23 -10.48
C ILE A 22 -4.77 -1.08 -9.87
N PRO A 23 -3.57 -1.10 -9.25
CA PRO A 23 -3.07 -2.33 -8.67
C PRO A 23 -4.02 -2.80 -7.58
N LEU A 24 -4.46 -4.04 -7.68
CA LEU A 24 -5.19 -4.71 -6.60
C LEU A 24 -4.19 -5.37 -5.64
N ARG A 25 -4.57 -5.40 -4.37
CA ARG A 25 -3.84 -6.09 -3.31
C ARG A 25 -4.84 -6.82 -2.43
N MET A 26 -4.38 -7.92 -1.84
CA MET A 26 -5.18 -8.68 -0.90
C MET A 26 -5.02 -8.09 0.50
N CYS A 27 -6.13 -7.81 1.16
CA CYS A 27 -6.11 -7.51 2.59
C CYS A 27 -5.78 -8.79 3.37
N ILE A 28 -4.78 -8.77 4.24
CA ILE A 28 -4.47 -9.93 5.08
C ILE A 28 -5.57 -10.22 6.09
N GLY A 29 -6.35 -9.21 6.52
CA GLY A 29 -7.45 -9.36 7.48
C GLY A 29 -8.61 -10.16 6.90
N CYS A 30 -9.27 -9.63 5.86
CA CYS A 30 -10.46 -10.23 5.25
C CYS A 30 -10.18 -11.11 4.02
N HIS A 31 -8.94 -11.14 3.49
CA HIS A 31 -8.56 -11.86 2.26
C HIS A 31 -9.25 -11.41 0.96
N GLU A 32 -9.90 -10.25 0.96
CA GLU A 32 -10.48 -9.68 -0.25
C GLU A 32 -9.44 -8.89 -1.07
N MET A 33 -9.61 -8.92 -2.40
CA MET A 33 -8.83 -8.09 -3.33
C MET A 33 -9.44 -6.70 -3.42
N LYS A 34 -8.65 -5.67 -3.08
CA LYS A 34 -9.09 -4.27 -3.11
C LYS A 34 -8.09 -3.38 -3.84
N PRO A 35 -8.53 -2.24 -4.40
CA PRO A 35 -7.63 -1.21 -4.91
C PRO A 35 -6.56 -0.84 -3.89
N LYS A 36 -5.30 -0.76 -4.32
CA LYS A 36 -4.16 -0.39 -3.46
C LYS A 36 -4.44 0.86 -2.61
N LYS A 37 -5.17 1.84 -3.15
CA LYS A 37 -5.49 3.10 -2.47
C LYS A 37 -6.42 2.94 -1.27
N GLU A 38 -7.27 1.90 -1.26
CA GLU A 38 -8.22 1.62 -0.18
C GLU A 38 -7.59 0.84 0.98
N LEU A 39 -6.34 0.41 0.81
CA LEU A 39 -5.61 -0.40 1.78
C LEU A 39 -4.49 0.43 2.41
N ILE A 40 -4.20 0.12 3.67
CA ILE A 40 -3.04 0.59 4.40
C ILE A 40 -1.93 -0.46 4.23
N ARG A 41 -0.70 0.01 3.99
CA ARG A 41 0.48 -0.86 4.01
C ARG A 41 1.06 -0.84 5.43
N ILE A 42 1.25 -2.02 6.01
CA ILE A 42 2.08 -2.22 7.19
C ILE A 42 3.43 -2.75 6.71
N VAL A 43 4.53 -2.23 7.22
CA VAL A 43 5.88 -2.63 6.83
C VAL A 43 6.68 -3.08 8.05
N ARG A 44 7.47 -4.14 7.87
CA ARG A 44 8.60 -4.50 8.75
C ARG A 44 9.90 -4.07 8.08
N ASP A 45 10.64 -3.17 8.71
CA ASP A 45 11.97 -2.74 8.22
C ASP A 45 13.07 -3.76 8.54
N LYS A 46 14.33 -3.41 8.26
CA LYS A 46 15.47 -4.31 8.43
C LYS A 46 15.86 -4.48 9.90
N GLU A 47 15.60 -3.45 10.69
CA GLU A 47 15.78 -3.37 12.13
C GLU A 47 14.69 -4.18 12.87
N GLY A 48 13.63 -4.55 12.17
CA GLY A 48 12.53 -5.37 12.65
C GLY A 48 11.35 -4.57 13.19
N ALA A 49 11.38 -3.24 13.11
CA ALA A 49 10.29 -2.41 13.53
C ALA A 49 9.11 -2.52 12.56
N ILE A 50 7.92 -2.65 13.12
CA ILE A 50 6.66 -2.79 12.37
C ILE A 50 5.87 -1.49 12.52
N SER A 51 5.50 -0.89 11.39
CA SER A 51 4.76 0.38 11.39
C SER A 51 3.86 0.54 10.17
N VAL A 52 2.90 1.46 10.25
CA VAL A 52 2.13 1.90 9.09
C VAL A 52 3.03 2.67 8.11
N ASP A 53 2.85 2.41 6.82
CA ASP A 53 3.50 3.09 5.70
C ASP A 53 2.45 3.68 4.72
N PRO A 54 1.97 4.91 4.98
CA PRO A 54 1.01 5.58 4.09
C PRO A 54 1.61 5.88 2.71
N THR A 55 2.93 6.09 2.67
CA THR A 55 3.66 6.49 1.45
C THR A 55 3.90 5.33 0.50
N GLY A 56 3.94 4.10 1.02
CA GLY A 56 4.34 2.91 0.27
C GLY A 56 5.81 2.90 -0.14
N LYS A 57 6.65 3.76 0.45
CA LYS A 57 8.07 3.94 0.10
C LYS A 57 9.02 3.36 1.14
N LYS A 58 8.55 3.00 2.35
CA LYS A 58 9.41 2.42 3.37
C LYS A 58 9.96 1.08 2.87
N SER A 59 11.26 0.90 3.06
CA SER A 59 11.94 -0.35 2.70
C SER A 59 11.58 -1.46 3.68
N GLY A 60 11.52 -2.70 3.19
CA GLY A 60 11.19 -3.86 4.00
C GLY A 60 9.98 -4.66 3.50
N ARG A 61 9.62 -5.71 4.25
CA ARG A 61 8.51 -6.60 3.90
C ARG A 61 7.19 -5.90 4.22
N GLY A 62 6.29 -5.86 3.23
CA GLY A 62 5.02 -5.15 3.36
C GLY A 62 3.83 -6.10 3.30
N ALA A 63 2.84 -5.86 4.16
CA ALA A 63 1.53 -6.48 4.11
C ALA A 63 0.45 -5.40 3.96
N TYR A 64 -0.65 -5.72 3.29
CA TYR A 64 -1.76 -4.78 3.09
C TYR A 64 -2.95 -5.15 3.95
N ILE A 65 -3.62 -4.15 4.50
CA ILE A 65 -4.79 -4.32 5.36
C ILE A 65 -5.84 -3.24 5.03
N CYS A 66 -7.11 -3.51 5.26
CA CYS A 66 -8.16 -2.50 5.10
C CYS A 66 -7.94 -1.33 6.07
N ARG A 67 -8.42 -0.14 5.68
CA ARG A 67 -8.64 1.01 6.57
C ARG A 67 -9.79 0.76 7.55
N ASN A 68 -9.66 -0.30 8.33
CA ASN A 68 -10.63 -0.76 9.29
C ASN A 68 -9.91 -1.62 10.31
N VAL A 69 -10.02 -1.22 11.57
CA VAL A 69 -9.46 -1.90 12.74
C VAL A 69 -9.92 -3.36 12.84
N GLU A 70 -11.12 -3.72 12.40
CA GLU A 70 -11.60 -5.12 12.41
C GLU A 70 -10.73 -6.05 11.55
N CYS A 71 -10.15 -5.55 10.46
CA CYS A 71 -9.18 -6.32 9.68
C CYS A 71 -7.87 -6.53 10.45
N LEU A 72 -7.43 -5.55 11.25
CA LEU A 72 -6.25 -5.67 12.12
C LEU A 72 -6.50 -6.69 13.24
N ARG A 73 -7.66 -6.63 13.89
CA ARG A 73 -8.09 -7.61 14.91
C ARG A 73 -8.15 -9.02 14.34
N SER A 74 -8.73 -9.17 13.15
CA SER A 74 -8.78 -10.45 12.43
C SER A 74 -7.37 -10.97 12.07
N ALA A 75 -6.48 -10.07 11.66
CA ALA A 75 -5.08 -10.41 11.38
C ALA A 75 -4.34 -10.87 12.64
N ARG A 76 -4.54 -10.18 13.78
CA ARG A 76 -3.98 -10.54 15.09
C ARG A 76 -4.43 -11.92 15.54
N LYS A 77 -5.75 -12.17 15.53
CA LYS A 77 -6.32 -13.48 15.93
C LYS A 77 -5.74 -14.64 15.11
N GLY A 78 -5.51 -14.41 13.82
CA GLY A 78 -4.94 -15.41 12.91
C GLY A 78 -3.41 -15.47 12.84
N LYS A 79 -2.70 -14.67 13.65
CA LYS A 79 -1.24 -14.47 13.59
C LYS A 79 -0.74 -14.18 12.17
N LYS A 80 -1.47 -13.34 11.44
CA LYS A 80 -1.25 -13.13 9.99
C LYS A 80 -0.09 -12.17 9.72
N LEU A 81 0.14 -11.18 10.58
CA LEU A 81 1.31 -10.29 10.45
C LEU A 81 2.60 -11.05 10.74
N GLU A 82 2.57 -11.94 11.73
CA GLU A 82 3.67 -12.81 12.13
C GLU A 82 4.10 -13.70 10.96
N ARG A 83 3.12 -14.29 10.28
CA ARG A 83 3.36 -15.08 9.06
C ARG A 83 3.88 -14.23 7.91
N ALA A 84 3.27 -13.05 7.67
CA ALA A 84 3.68 -12.16 6.58
C ALA A 84 5.09 -11.59 6.77
N PHE A 85 5.50 -11.39 8.02
CA PHE A 85 6.78 -10.79 8.37
C PHE A 85 7.82 -11.81 8.84
N GLU A 86 7.44 -13.07 9.03
CA GLU A 86 8.27 -14.15 9.58
C GLU A 86 8.91 -13.75 10.92
N THR A 87 8.11 -13.19 11.82
CA THR A 87 8.56 -12.78 13.16
C THR A 87 7.40 -12.77 14.15
N GLN A 88 7.68 -12.74 15.45
CA GLN A 88 6.64 -12.52 16.44
C GLN A 88 6.26 -11.04 16.48
N VAL A 89 4.98 -10.77 16.71
CA VAL A 89 4.44 -9.41 16.80
C VAL A 89 3.81 -9.26 18.17
N ASP A 90 4.39 -8.40 18.99
CA ASP A 90 3.93 -8.19 20.36
C ASP A 90 2.62 -7.39 20.41
N ASP A 91 1.90 -7.55 21.52
CA ASP A 91 0.64 -6.85 21.76
C ASP A 91 0.79 -5.32 21.72
N ALA A 92 1.94 -4.81 22.19
CA ALA A 92 2.26 -3.37 22.12
C ALA A 92 2.37 -2.87 20.66
N VAL A 93 2.86 -3.71 19.75
CA VAL A 93 2.93 -3.37 18.32
C VAL A 93 1.53 -3.32 17.73
N TYR A 94 0.66 -4.27 18.07
CA TYR A 94 -0.74 -4.24 17.63
C TYR A 94 -1.47 -2.99 18.12
N ALA A 95 -1.29 -2.62 19.38
CA ALA A 95 -1.88 -1.41 19.94
C ALA A 95 -1.37 -0.14 19.22
N ALA A 96 -0.06 -0.06 18.96
CA ALA A 96 0.52 1.05 18.21
C ALA A 96 0.01 1.11 16.75
N LEU A 97 -0.22 -0.04 16.11
CA LEU A 97 -0.79 -0.09 14.76
C LEU A 97 -2.25 0.38 14.74
N GLU A 98 -3.06 0.00 15.73
CA GLU A 98 -4.46 0.46 15.86
C GLU A 98 -4.52 1.98 15.99
N GLU A 99 -3.72 2.56 16.90
CA GLU A 99 -3.62 4.01 17.06
C GLU A 99 -3.09 4.72 15.80
N GLN A 100 -2.09 4.15 15.12
CA GLN A 100 -1.59 4.70 13.86
C GLN A 100 -2.65 4.65 12.75
N MET A 101 -3.49 3.62 12.70
CA MET A 101 -4.57 3.51 11.72
C MET A 101 -5.63 4.60 11.98
N GLU A 102 -6.04 4.78 13.23
CA GLU A 102 -7.01 5.82 13.61
C GLU A 102 -6.51 7.24 13.28
N ARG A 103 -5.22 7.53 13.51
CA ARG A 103 -4.62 8.83 13.17
C ARG A 103 -4.49 9.09 11.67
N ASN A 104 -4.39 8.03 10.85
CA ASN A 104 -4.21 8.14 9.40
C ASN A 104 -5.54 8.10 8.61
N ASP A 105 -6.66 7.81 9.28
CA ASP A 105 -8.02 7.86 8.71
C ASP A 105 -8.69 9.25 8.89
N GLY A 106 -7.94 10.25 9.39
CA GLY A 106 -8.34 11.67 9.52
C GLY A 106 -7.83 12.58 8.40
#